data_AF-A0A6P0N9K4-F1
#
_entry.id   AF-A0A6P0N9K4-F1
#
_cell.length_a   1.000
_cell.length_b   1.000
_cell.length_c   1.000
_cell.angle_alpha   90.00
_cell.angle_beta   90.00
_cell.angle_gamma   90.00
#
_symmetry.space_group_name_H-M   'P 1'
#
loop_
_entity.id
_entity.type
_entity.pdbx_description
1 polymer ?
#
loop_
_entity_poly.entity_id
_entity_poly.type
_entity_poly.pdbx_seq_one_letter_code
_entity_poly.pdbx_strand_id
1 'polypeptide(L)'
;MCLDLPWSWTPEDAKAVAETTRVWGIWFDSPPPNIPPWLWKFALWLIASTLNQIATVIILISIFLTISILRTSITHRLWSLMWVLGLAISGILFLMLYAPVIRFGIGYLILIPGLYITIFLTKKKQDLQFLITTKIPASKLWIVPKIFRIISYLALAVITLAIILNQKTFYRLILPPQMMTSYLVKKQVNGINYFSPPDLSPEEHELCWFAKLPCAFELEDNIQLRDPNRGIRGGFIKVKREQGTGNRE
;
A
#
# COMPACT_ATOMS: atom_id res chain seq x y z
N MET A 1 11.45 19.38 -7.45
CA MET A 1 12.55 20.20 -6.92
C MET A 1 12.85 19.71 -5.52
N CYS A 2 13.96 18.98 -5.34
CA CYS A 2 14.50 18.69 -4.02
C CYS A 2 15.56 19.75 -3.73
N LEU A 3 15.54 20.34 -2.53
CA LEU A 3 16.61 21.23 -2.07
C LEU A 3 17.90 20.43 -1.98
N ASP A 4 18.98 20.93 -2.58
CA ASP A 4 20.30 20.32 -2.53
C ASP A 4 20.93 20.64 -1.16
N LEU A 5 20.75 19.71 -0.22
CA LEU A 5 21.19 19.85 1.16
C LEU A 5 22.44 18.98 1.35
N PRO A 6 23.42 19.40 2.17
CA PRO A 6 24.65 18.62 2.36
C PRO A 6 24.46 17.28 3.08
N TRP A 7 23.25 17.00 3.56
CA TRP A 7 22.82 15.71 4.10
C TRP A 7 21.77 15.02 3.22
N SER A 8 21.32 15.64 2.13
CA SER A 8 20.45 14.95 1.17
C SER A 8 21.25 13.90 0.40
N TRP A 9 20.54 12.90 -0.10
CA TRP A 9 21.13 11.89 -0.93
C TRP A 9 21.59 12.50 -2.24
N THR A 10 22.69 11.97 -2.79
CA THR A 10 23.12 12.37 -4.13
C THR A 10 22.05 11.97 -5.15
N PRO A 11 21.94 12.67 -6.29
CA PRO A 11 21.03 12.27 -7.36
C PRO A 11 21.21 10.80 -7.77
N GLU A 12 22.44 10.30 -7.72
CA GLU A 12 22.83 8.93 -8.03
C GLU A 12 22.28 7.95 -6.98
N ASP A 13 22.48 8.23 -5.69
CA ASP A 13 21.96 7.40 -4.60
C ASP A 13 20.42 7.37 -4.58
N ALA A 14 19.80 8.54 -4.80
CA ALA A 14 18.35 8.67 -4.90
C ALA A 14 17.79 7.87 -6.09
N LYS A 15 18.50 7.88 -7.23
CA LYS A 15 18.13 7.08 -8.39
C LYS A 15 18.29 5.59 -8.13
N ALA A 16 19.37 5.17 -7.49
CA ALA A 16 19.60 3.77 -7.14
C ALA A 16 18.49 3.23 -6.24
N VAL A 17 18.06 3.98 -5.23
CA VAL A 17 16.97 3.55 -4.35
C VAL A 17 15.59 3.64 -5.00
N ALA A 18 15.39 4.62 -5.89
CA ALA A 18 14.17 4.65 -6.70
C ALA A 18 14.09 3.43 -7.62
N GLU A 19 15.21 2.98 -8.20
CA GLU A 19 15.29 1.79 -9.03
C GLU A 19 15.01 0.51 -8.23
N THR A 20 15.59 0.36 -7.02
CA THR A 20 15.30 -0.78 -6.13
C THR A 20 13.84 -0.86 -5.70
N THR A 21 13.20 0.30 -5.50
CA THR A 21 11.79 0.35 -5.09
C THR A 21 10.83 0.10 -6.26
N ARG A 22 11.20 0.50 -7.48
CA ARG A 22 10.32 0.49 -8.66
C ARG A 22 10.20 -0.87 -9.34
N VAL A 23 11.14 -1.77 -9.13
CA VAL A 23 11.14 -3.08 -9.79
C VAL A 23 11.03 -4.17 -8.74
N TRP A 24 9.83 -4.72 -8.57
CA TRP A 24 9.64 -5.85 -7.64
C TRP A 24 10.52 -7.07 -7.96
N GLY A 25 10.99 -7.15 -9.21
CA GLY A 25 11.88 -8.20 -9.68
C GLY A 25 13.22 -8.24 -8.95
N ILE A 26 13.63 -7.20 -8.24
CA ILE A 26 14.88 -7.14 -7.48
C ILE A 26 14.64 -7.13 -5.96
N TRP A 27 13.40 -7.30 -5.51
CA TRP A 27 13.08 -7.42 -4.08
C TRP A 27 13.46 -8.79 -3.51
N PHE A 28 13.61 -9.79 -4.38
CA PHE A 28 13.91 -11.17 -4.01
C PHE A 28 15.26 -11.58 -4.57
N ASP A 29 15.90 -12.55 -3.92
CA ASP A 29 17.20 -13.08 -4.33
C ASP A 29 17.21 -13.66 -5.76
N SER A 30 18.39 -14.03 -6.23
CA SER A 30 18.52 -14.72 -7.51
C SER A 30 17.78 -16.07 -7.50
N PRO A 31 16.95 -16.37 -8.52
CA PRO A 31 16.21 -17.61 -8.56
C PRO A 31 17.16 -18.82 -8.72
N PRO A 32 16.79 -20.00 -8.23
CA PRO A 32 17.55 -21.23 -8.44
C PRO A 32 17.64 -21.56 -9.95
N PRO A 33 18.73 -22.21 -10.42
CA PRO A 33 19.09 -22.31 -11.83
C PRO A 33 18.09 -23.06 -12.72
N ASN A 34 17.07 -23.71 -12.16
CA ASN A 34 16.10 -24.53 -12.89
C ASN A 34 14.65 -24.01 -12.84
N ILE A 35 14.39 -22.84 -12.27
CA ILE A 35 13.03 -22.28 -12.16
C ILE A 35 12.94 -20.98 -12.96
N PRO A 36 11.90 -20.77 -13.79
CA PRO A 36 11.68 -19.50 -14.47
C PRO A 36 11.68 -18.34 -13.46
N PRO A 37 12.50 -17.28 -13.67
CA PRO A 37 12.67 -16.21 -12.69
C PRO A 37 11.37 -15.55 -12.26
N TRP A 38 10.44 -15.35 -13.18
CA TRP A 38 9.14 -14.71 -12.91
C TRP A 38 8.23 -15.58 -12.02
N LEU A 39 8.25 -16.90 -12.21
CA LEU A 39 7.40 -17.83 -11.46
C LEU A 39 7.86 -17.93 -10.02
N TRP A 40 9.17 -18.01 -9.81
CA TRP A 40 9.77 -18.06 -8.48
C TRP A 40 9.50 -16.76 -7.70
N LYS A 41 9.67 -15.60 -8.34
CA LYS A 41 9.40 -14.29 -7.71
C LYS A 41 7.91 -14.10 -7.40
N PHE A 42 7.02 -14.53 -8.29
CA PHE A 42 5.58 -14.52 -8.04
C PHE A 42 5.21 -15.43 -6.86
N ALA A 43 5.80 -16.63 -6.77
CA ALA A 43 5.56 -17.55 -5.66
C ALA A 43 6.02 -16.97 -4.32
N LEU A 44 7.21 -16.35 -4.28
CA LEU A 44 7.68 -15.67 -3.08
C LEU A 44 6.77 -14.51 -2.68
N TRP A 45 6.39 -13.66 -3.63
CA TRP A 45 5.45 -12.57 -3.37
C TRP A 45 4.09 -13.07 -2.84
N LEU A 46 3.59 -14.18 -3.40
CA LEU A 46 2.32 -14.78 -2.97
C LEU A 46 2.39 -15.26 -1.52
N ILE A 47 3.52 -15.81 -1.10
CA ILE A 47 3.72 -16.34 0.26
C ILE A 47 4.09 -15.23 1.25
N ALA A 48 4.66 -14.11 0.79
CA ALA A 48 5.16 -13.03 1.63
C ALA A 48 4.07 -12.33 2.49
N SER A 49 2.79 -12.34 2.09
CA SER A 49 1.73 -11.69 2.86
C SER A 49 0.35 -12.30 2.60
N THR A 50 -0.49 -12.37 3.64
CA THR A 50 -1.91 -12.77 3.54
C THR A 50 -2.70 -11.87 2.60
N LEU A 51 -2.33 -10.60 2.56
CA LEU A 51 -2.89 -9.63 1.63
C LEU A 51 -2.64 -10.07 0.18
N ASN A 52 -1.42 -10.47 -0.18
CA ASN A 52 -1.06 -10.89 -1.54
C ASN A 52 -1.82 -12.15 -1.98
N GLN A 53 -2.10 -13.06 -1.04
CA GLN A 53 -2.96 -14.22 -1.27
C GLN A 53 -4.38 -13.80 -1.64
N ILE A 54 -4.99 -12.87 -0.89
CA ILE A 54 -6.31 -12.31 -1.18
C ILE A 54 -6.31 -11.63 -2.56
N ALA A 55 -5.28 -10.84 -2.88
CA ALA A 55 -5.15 -10.20 -4.19
C ALA A 55 -5.19 -11.22 -5.34
N THR A 56 -4.45 -12.31 -5.19
CA THR A 56 -4.36 -13.38 -6.18
C THR A 56 -5.72 -14.04 -6.39
N VAL A 57 -6.45 -14.34 -5.33
CA VAL A 57 -7.81 -14.88 -5.42
C VAL A 57 -8.73 -13.91 -6.16
N ILE A 58 -8.68 -12.61 -5.83
CA ILE A 58 -9.48 -11.59 -6.51
C ILE A 58 -9.13 -11.49 -8.00
N ILE A 59 -7.84 -11.59 -8.36
CA ILE A 59 -7.39 -11.56 -9.76
C ILE A 59 -7.92 -12.77 -10.52
N LEU A 60 -7.82 -13.97 -9.95
CA LEU A 60 -8.33 -15.19 -10.57
C LEU A 60 -9.85 -15.11 -10.80
N ILE A 61 -10.60 -14.62 -9.80
CA ILE A 61 -12.03 -14.37 -9.94
C ILE A 61 -12.26 -13.32 -11.04
N SER A 62 -11.50 -12.23 -11.05
CA SER A 62 -11.63 -11.14 -12.01
C SER A 62 -11.36 -11.60 -13.45
N ILE A 63 -10.47 -12.56 -13.68
CA ILE A 63 -10.27 -13.17 -15.01
C ILE A 63 -11.56 -13.85 -15.48
N PHE A 64 -12.20 -14.67 -14.63
CA PHE A 64 -13.46 -15.33 -14.97
C PHE A 64 -14.59 -14.32 -15.22
N LEU A 65 -14.70 -13.30 -14.37
CA LEU A 65 -15.70 -12.24 -14.51
C LEU A 65 -15.48 -11.41 -15.79
N THR A 66 -14.23 -11.13 -16.15
CA THR A 66 -13.86 -10.41 -17.37
C THR A 66 -14.38 -11.11 -18.61
N ILE A 67 -14.25 -12.44 -18.69
CA ILE A 67 -14.77 -13.24 -19.82
C ILE A 67 -16.30 -13.11 -19.90
N SER A 68 -16.98 -13.19 -18.75
CA SER A 68 -18.44 -13.06 -18.68
C SER A 68 -18.93 -11.65 -19.08
N ILE A 69 -18.24 -10.61 -18.62
CA ILE A 69 -18.50 -9.21 -19.00
C ILE A 69 -18.27 -9.02 -20.49
N LEU A 70 -17.14 -9.50 -21.03
CA LEU A 70 -16.79 -9.33 -22.43
C LEU A 70 -17.85 -9.98 -23.35
N ARG A 71 -18.29 -11.21 -23.02
CA ARG A 71 -19.37 -11.88 -23.74
C ARG A 71 -20.65 -11.05 -23.74
N THR A 72 -21.05 -10.55 -22.58
CA THR A 72 -22.26 -9.73 -22.43
C THR A 72 -22.14 -8.39 -23.16
N SER A 73 -20.98 -7.75 -23.09
CA SER A 73 -20.69 -6.46 -23.71
C SER A 73 -20.70 -6.54 -25.24
N ILE A 74 -20.18 -7.62 -25.81
CA ILE A 74 -20.21 -7.87 -27.26
C ILE A 74 -21.66 -8.09 -27.72
N THR A 75 -22.44 -8.92 -27.01
CA THR A 75 -23.84 -9.21 -27.38
C THR A 75 -24.74 -7.97 -27.33
N HIS A 76 -24.57 -7.10 -26.32
CA HIS A 76 -25.40 -5.92 -26.14
C HIS A 76 -24.77 -4.61 -26.66
N ARG A 77 -23.59 -4.68 -27.32
CA ARG A 77 -22.88 -3.56 -27.92
C ARG A 77 -22.60 -2.39 -26.96
N LEU A 78 -22.22 -2.70 -25.72
CA LEU A 78 -21.98 -1.72 -24.65
C LEU A 78 -20.53 -1.19 -24.66
N TRP A 79 -20.22 -0.29 -25.59
CA TRP A 79 -18.85 0.24 -25.78
C TRP A 79 -18.24 0.88 -24.54
N SER A 80 -19.03 1.55 -23.71
CA SER A 80 -18.55 2.17 -22.47
C SER A 80 -17.99 1.14 -21.49
N LEU A 81 -18.57 -0.05 -21.40
CA LEU A 81 -18.09 -1.13 -20.53
C LEU A 81 -16.71 -1.64 -20.98
N MET A 82 -16.46 -1.68 -22.28
CA MET A 82 -15.16 -2.10 -22.81
C MET A 82 -14.03 -1.14 -22.41
N TRP A 83 -14.31 0.17 -22.39
CA TRP A 83 -13.36 1.18 -21.91
C TRP A 83 -13.04 1.03 -20.42
N VAL A 84 -14.07 0.86 -19.57
CA VAL A 84 -13.85 0.68 -18.12
C VAL A 84 -13.13 -0.64 -17.85
N LEU A 85 -13.47 -1.70 -18.59
CA LEU A 85 -12.78 -2.99 -18.51
C LEU A 85 -11.31 -2.87 -18.93
N GLY A 86 -11.03 -2.17 -20.03
CA GLY A 86 -9.67 -1.89 -20.49
C GLY A 86 -8.85 -1.10 -19.46
N LEU A 87 -9.46 -0.10 -18.82
CA LEU A 87 -8.83 0.68 -17.76
C LEU A 87 -8.55 -0.19 -16.51
N ALA A 88 -9.48 -1.06 -16.13
CA ALA A 88 -9.27 -1.99 -15.02
C ALA A 88 -8.13 -2.98 -15.31
N ILE A 89 -8.12 -3.60 -16.50
CA ILE A 89 -7.05 -4.54 -16.91
C ILE A 89 -5.70 -3.83 -16.99
N SER A 90 -5.65 -2.64 -17.59
CA SER A 90 -4.43 -1.83 -17.67
C SER A 90 -3.88 -1.49 -16.30
N GLY A 91 -4.74 -1.10 -15.36
CA GLY A 91 -4.35 -0.85 -13.97
C GLY A 91 -3.81 -2.11 -13.28
N ILE A 92 -4.50 -3.25 -13.39
CA ILE A 92 -4.03 -4.53 -12.85
C ILE A 92 -2.66 -4.93 -13.42
N LEU A 93 -2.47 -4.78 -14.73
CA LEU A 93 -1.20 -5.05 -15.40
C LEU A 93 -0.10 -4.12 -14.89
N PHE A 94 -0.38 -2.82 -14.82
CA PHE A 94 0.57 -1.82 -14.32
C PHE A 94 1.03 -2.14 -12.89
N LEU A 95 0.10 -2.51 -12.02
CA LEU A 95 0.41 -2.91 -10.65
C LEU A 95 1.31 -4.14 -10.59
N MET A 96 1.00 -5.16 -11.39
CA MET A 96 1.80 -6.39 -11.43
C MET A 96 3.20 -6.18 -12.02
N LEU A 97 3.38 -5.18 -12.86
CA LEU A 97 4.69 -4.89 -13.47
C LEU A 97 5.60 -4.05 -12.58
N TYR A 98 5.05 -3.05 -11.89
CA TYR A 98 5.88 -2.05 -11.19
C TYR A 98 5.86 -2.20 -9.66
N ALA A 99 4.70 -2.38 -9.05
CA ALA A 99 4.61 -2.42 -7.59
C ALA A 99 3.35 -3.19 -7.18
N PRO A 100 3.45 -4.50 -6.94
CA PRO A 100 2.31 -5.33 -6.55
C PRO A 100 2.01 -5.17 -5.05
N VAL A 101 1.90 -3.92 -4.62
CA VAL A 101 1.44 -3.54 -3.28
C VAL A 101 -0.05 -3.23 -3.40
N ILE A 102 -0.88 -4.02 -2.72
CA ILE A 102 -2.34 -3.95 -2.83
C ILE A 102 -2.90 -2.58 -2.53
N ARG A 103 -2.25 -1.81 -1.64
CA ARG A 103 -2.68 -0.47 -1.27
C ARG A 103 -2.87 0.43 -2.49
N PHE A 104 -2.01 0.31 -3.50
CA PHE A 104 -2.11 1.10 -4.72
C PHE A 104 -3.05 0.46 -5.76
N GLY A 105 -3.33 -0.83 -5.62
CA GLY A 105 -4.03 -1.61 -6.61
C GLY A 105 -5.50 -1.95 -6.34
N ILE A 106 -5.95 -1.74 -5.10
CA ILE A 106 -7.26 -2.18 -4.65
C ILE A 106 -8.42 -1.58 -5.48
N GLY A 107 -8.26 -0.34 -5.96
CA GLY A 107 -9.25 0.31 -6.82
C GLY A 107 -9.46 -0.45 -8.13
N TYR A 108 -8.36 -0.82 -8.80
CA TYR A 108 -8.43 -1.54 -10.07
C TYR A 108 -8.93 -2.99 -9.91
N LEU A 109 -8.57 -3.64 -8.80
CA LEU A 109 -9.02 -4.99 -8.48
C LEU A 109 -10.53 -5.07 -8.21
N ILE A 110 -11.12 -4.03 -7.61
CA ILE A 110 -12.56 -4.01 -7.27
C ILE A 110 -13.43 -3.60 -8.47
N LEU A 111 -12.88 -2.89 -9.46
CA LEU A 111 -13.63 -2.44 -10.64
C LEU A 111 -14.31 -3.59 -11.39
N ILE A 112 -13.62 -4.70 -11.63
CA ILE A 112 -14.16 -5.83 -12.41
C ILE A 112 -15.32 -6.54 -11.67
N PRO A 113 -15.16 -6.94 -10.38
CA PRO A 113 -16.28 -7.44 -9.59
C PRO A 113 -17.46 -6.45 -9.50
N GLY A 114 -17.18 -5.17 -9.31
CA GLY A 114 -18.21 -4.12 -9.25
C GLY A 114 -19.00 -4.04 -10.56
N LEU A 115 -18.31 -3.98 -11.70
CA LEU A 115 -18.94 -4.00 -13.03
C LEU A 115 -19.79 -5.25 -13.23
N TYR A 116 -19.26 -6.43 -12.90
CA TYR A 116 -20.02 -7.67 -13.02
C TYR A 116 -21.32 -7.64 -12.21
N ILE A 117 -21.25 -7.20 -10.94
CA ILE A 117 -22.42 -7.07 -10.07
C ILE A 117 -23.45 -6.12 -10.68
N THR A 118 -23.02 -4.98 -11.22
CA THR A 118 -23.96 -4.03 -11.87
C THR A 118 -24.68 -4.66 -13.05
N ILE A 119 -23.97 -5.41 -13.91
CA ILE A 119 -24.57 -6.11 -15.06
C ILE A 119 -25.52 -7.22 -14.58
N PHE A 120 -25.09 -8.01 -13.61
CA PHE A 120 -25.89 -9.11 -13.06
C PHE A 120 -27.20 -8.60 -12.43
N LEU A 121 -27.13 -7.55 -11.62
CA LEU A 121 -28.29 -6.93 -11.00
C LEU A 121 -29.22 -6.31 -12.04
N THR A 122 -28.68 -5.68 -13.09
CA THR A 122 -29.47 -5.11 -14.19
C THR A 122 -30.16 -6.20 -15.01
N LYS A 123 -29.48 -7.31 -15.29
CA LYS A 123 -30.07 -8.45 -16.03
C LYS A 123 -31.16 -9.15 -15.23
N LYS A 124 -30.97 -9.33 -13.92
CA LYS A 124 -31.95 -9.98 -13.03
C LYS A 124 -33.18 -9.10 -12.78
N LYS A 125 -33.01 -7.78 -12.78
CA LYS A 125 -34.09 -6.80 -12.71
C LYS A 125 -34.26 -6.14 -14.07
N GLN A 126 -34.91 -6.84 -14.99
CA GLN A 126 -35.37 -6.26 -16.26
C GLN A 126 -36.30 -5.03 -16.05
N ASP A 127 -36.78 -4.83 -14.82
CA ASP A 127 -37.55 -3.68 -14.34
C ASP A 127 -36.70 -2.46 -13.88
N LEU A 128 -35.37 -2.62 -13.76
CA LEU A 128 -34.45 -1.54 -13.38
C LEU A 128 -34.06 -0.64 -14.58
N GLN A 129 -34.64 -0.87 -15.76
CA GLN A 129 -34.59 0.14 -16.83
C GLN A 129 -35.28 1.44 -16.42
N PHE A 130 -36.14 1.44 -15.41
CA PHE A 130 -36.75 2.66 -14.89
C PHE A 130 -35.77 3.57 -14.11
N LEU A 131 -34.63 3.07 -13.64
CA LEU A 131 -33.76 3.83 -12.71
C LEU A 131 -32.58 4.53 -13.38
N ILE A 132 -32.18 4.13 -14.60
CA ILE A 132 -30.99 4.67 -15.29
C ILE A 132 -31.38 5.51 -16.53
N THR A 133 -32.55 5.28 -17.13
CA THR A 133 -33.00 6.04 -18.32
C THR A 133 -34.05 7.10 -18.01
N THR A 134 -34.71 7.04 -16.85
CA THR A 134 -35.52 8.17 -16.42
C THR A 134 -34.56 9.32 -16.12
N LYS A 135 -34.71 10.44 -16.84
CA LYS A 135 -34.16 11.71 -16.41
C LYS A 135 -34.85 12.04 -15.08
N ILE A 136 -34.36 11.49 -13.98
CA ILE A 136 -34.88 11.82 -12.66
C ILE A 136 -34.51 13.28 -12.47
N PRO A 137 -35.48 14.20 -12.45
CA PRO A 137 -35.16 15.60 -12.20
C PRO A 137 -34.43 15.64 -10.85
N ALA A 138 -33.36 16.41 -10.72
CA ALA A 138 -32.54 16.46 -9.51
C ALA A 138 -33.39 16.72 -8.24
N SER A 139 -34.56 17.35 -8.39
CA SER A 139 -35.58 17.55 -7.35
C SER A 139 -36.20 16.25 -6.79
N LYS A 140 -36.25 15.15 -7.56
CA LYS A 140 -36.75 13.83 -7.11
C LYS A 140 -35.65 12.90 -6.59
N LEU A 141 -34.37 13.21 -6.80
CA LEU A 141 -33.24 12.41 -6.28
C LEU A 141 -33.17 12.40 -4.74
N TRP A 142 -33.84 13.37 -4.09
CA TRP A 142 -33.89 13.51 -2.64
C TRP A 142 -34.99 12.69 -1.96
N ILE A 143 -35.88 12.07 -2.74
CA ILE A 143 -36.94 11.20 -2.21
C ILE A 143 -36.35 9.79 -2.07
N VAL A 144 -35.56 9.60 -1.01
CA VAL A 144 -35.03 8.28 -0.65
C VAL A 144 -36.24 7.37 -0.35
N PRO A 145 -36.44 6.26 -1.08
CA PRO A 145 -37.56 5.38 -0.83
C PRO A 145 -37.49 4.86 0.60
N LYS A 146 -38.62 4.81 1.32
CA LYS A 146 -38.70 4.41 2.73
C LYS A 146 -37.94 3.10 3.01
N ILE A 147 -37.97 2.18 2.05
CA ILE A 147 -37.28 0.89 2.09
C ILE A 147 -35.75 1.07 2.18
N PHE A 148 -35.16 1.99 1.41
CA PHE A 148 -33.71 2.22 1.44
C PHE A 148 -33.28 2.88 2.75
N ARG A 149 -34.10 3.76 3.33
CA ARG A 149 -33.91 4.28 4.70
C ARG A 149 -33.91 3.14 5.73
N ILE A 150 -34.91 2.26 5.68
CA ILE A 150 -35.02 1.14 6.63
C ILE A 150 -33.83 0.18 6.49
N ILE A 151 -33.44 -0.18 5.27
CA ILE A 151 -32.28 -1.06 5.02
C ILE A 151 -30.99 -0.41 5.49
N SER A 152 -30.80 0.90 5.24
CA SER A 152 -29.65 1.66 5.71
C SER A 152 -29.57 1.67 7.25
N TYR A 153 -30.68 1.91 7.94
CA TYR A 153 -30.71 1.87 9.40
C TYR A 153 -30.47 0.48 9.95
N LEU A 154 -30.99 -0.56 9.30
CA LEU A 154 -30.80 -1.95 9.73
C LEU A 154 -29.35 -2.41 9.50
N ALA A 155 -28.75 -2.03 8.38
CA ALA A 155 -27.33 -2.24 8.12
C ALA A 155 -26.46 -1.49 9.15
N LEU A 156 -26.78 -0.23 9.44
CA LEU A 156 -26.09 0.56 10.45
C LEU A 156 -26.23 -0.10 11.83
N ALA A 157 -27.43 -0.55 12.20
CA ALA A 157 -27.71 -1.23 13.46
C ALA A 157 -26.91 -2.54 13.61
N VAL A 158 -26.86 -3.36 12.55
CA VAL A 158 -26.07 -4.60 12.52
C VAL A 158 -24.58 -4.30 12.61
N ILE A 159 -24.09 -3.28 11.92
CA ILE A 159 -22.69 -2.85 12.01
C ILE A 159 -22.38 -2.40 13.44
N THR A 160 -23.21 -1.53 14.03
CA THR A 160 -23.03 -1.11 15.42
C THR A 160 -23.11 -2.28 16.41
N LEU A 161 -24.03 -3.23 16.20
CA LEU A 161 -24.16 -4.41 17.05
C LEU A 161 -22.93 -5.31 16.92
N ALA A 162 -22.41 -5.53 15.71
CA ALA A 162 -21.17 -6.27 15.48
C ALA A 162 -19.96 -5.58 16.13
N ILE A 163 -19.91 -4.25 16.12
CA ILE A 163 -18.87 -3.46 16.79
C ILE A 163 -18.99 -3.57 18.33
N ILE A 164 -20.20 -3.53 18.88
CA ILE A 164 -20.45 -3.64 20.33
C ILE A 164 -20.16 -5.05 20.84
N LEU A 165 -20.64 -6.09 20.14
CA LEU A 165 -20.44 -7.49 20.51
C LEU A 165 -18.96 -7.88 20.41
N ASN A 166 -18.22 -7.28 19.49
CA ASN A 166 -16.79 -7.46 19.38
C ASN A 166 -16.08 -6.39 20.24
N GLN A 167 -16.19 -6.51 21.57
CA GLN A 167 -15.71 -5.52 22.56
C GLN A 167 -14.23 -5.12 22.40
N LYS A 168 -13.39 -5.96 21.77
CA LYS A 168 -11.98 -5.64 21.46
C LYS A 168 -11.81 -4.66 20.28
N THR A 169 -12.85 -4.44 19.48
CA THR A 169 -12.84 -3.56 18.29
C THR A 169 -13.53 -2.22 18.49
N PHE A 170 -14.35 -2.03 19.53
CA PHE A 170 -15.04 -0.75 19.76
C PHE A 170 -14.05 0.43 19.86
N TYR A 171 -12.97 0.25 20.63
CA TYR A 171 -11.92 1.27 20.76
C TYR A 171 -11.15 1.49 19.46
N ARG A 172 -11.02 0.47 18.60
CA ARG A 172 -10.27 0.55 17.32
C ARG A 172 -11.01 1.33 16.21
N LEU A 173 -12.31 1.59 16.40
CA LEU A 173 -13.11 2.32 15.41
C LEU A 173 -12.99 3.84 15.55
N ILE A 174 -12.80 4.32 16.79
CA ILE A 174 -12.72 5.74 17.13
C ILE A 174 -11.28 6.13 17.44
N LEU A 175 -10.51 5.23 18.05
CA LEU A 175 -9.13 5.47 18.40
C LEU A 175 -8.23 4.54 17.58
N PRO A 176 -7.11 5.05 17.06
CA PRO A 176 -6.11 4.18 16.47
C PRO A 176 -5.65 3.15 17.52
N PRO A 177 -5.19 1.96 17.10
CA PRO A 177 -4.59 1.01 18.02
C PRO A 177 -3.45 1.69 18.79
N GLN A 178 -3.25 1.26 20.04
CA GLN A 178 -2.12 1.73 20.82
C GLN A 178 -0.83 1.48 20.03
N MET A 179 -0.02 2.53 19.97
CA MET A 179 1.28 2.49 19.33
C MET A 179 2.15 1.40 19.99
N MET A 180 2.75 0.54 19.17
CA MET A 180 3.67 -0.51 19.61
C MET A 180 4.88 0.09 20.34
N THR A 181 4.97 -0.10 21.65
CA THR A 181 6.10 0.39 22.44
C THR A 181 7.29 -0.54 22.30
N SER A 182 8.44 0.00 21.93
CA SER A 182 9.70 -0.75 21.86
C SER A 182 10.67 -0.29 22.93
N TYR A 183 11.53 -1.20 23.37
CA TYR A 183 12.72 -0.83 24.13
C TYR A 183 13.70 -0.16 23.17
N LEU A 184 14.30 0.97 23.55
CA LEU A 184 15.24 1.72 22.74
C LEU A 184 16.61 1.75 23.43
N VAL A 185 17.67 1.53 22.66
CA VAL A 185 19.05 1.62 23.13
C VAL A 185 19.59 3.00 22.79
N LYS A 186 20.23 3.65 23.77
CA LYS A 186 20.94 4.92 23.53
C LYS A 186 22.31 4.60 22.95
N LYS A 187 22.58 5.06 21.72
CA LYS A 187 23.86 4.95 21.02
C LYS A 187 24.48 6.35 20.85
N GLN A 188 25.80 6.38 20.62
CA GLN A 188 26.53 7.63 20.37
C GLN A 188 27.53 7.42 19.23
N VAL A 189 27.51 8.30 18.23
CA VAL A 189 28.47 8.31 17.11
C VAL A 189 28.89 9.76 16.88
N ASN A 190 30.20 10.03 16.80
CA ASN A 190 30.76 11.37 16.53
C ASN A 190 30.14 12.52 17.34
N GLY A 191 29.92 12.31 18.64
CA GLY A 191 29.32 13.32 19.53
C GLY A 191 27.80 13.47 19.42
N ILE A 192 27.13 12.71 18.53
CA ILE A 192 25.68 12.68 18.38
C ILE A 192 25.11 11.56 19.24
N ASN A 193 24.33 11.93 20.26
CA ASN A 193 23.53 10.97 21.04
C ASN A 193 22.22 10.69 20.32
N TYR A 194 21.92 9.42 20.01
CA TYR A 194 20.70 9.01 19.34
C TYR A 194 20.12 7.73 19.94
N PHE A 195 18.84 7.49 19.69
CA PHE A 195 18.16 6.25 20.06
C PHE A 195 18.11 5.32 18.86
N SER A 196 18.28 4.02 19.10
CA SER A 196 18.25 2.97 18.08
C SER A 196 17.44 1.79 18.64
N PRO A 197 16.51 1.19 17.87
CA PRO A 197 15.87 -0.05 18.28
C PRO A 197 16.92 -1.16 18.43
N PRO A 198 16.74 -2.11 19.36
CA PRO A 198 17.62 -3.26 19.49
C PRO A 198 17.67 -4.04 18.17
N ASP A 199 18.81 -4.65 17.87
CA ASP A 199 19.06 -5.48 16.67
C ASP A 199 18.31 -6.82 16.76
N LEU A 200 17.00 -6.77 17.01
CA LEU A 200 16.09 -7.90 17.00
C LEU A 200 15.39 -7.89 15.65
N SER A 201 15.35 -9.07 14.99
CA SER A 201 14.48 -9.46 13.87
C SER A 201 14.21 -8.41 12.77
N PRO A 202 14.46 -8.68 11.47
CA PRO A 202 14.19 -7.73 10.37
C PRO A 202 12.77 -7.12 10.35
N GLU A 203 11.79 -7.74 11.00
CA GLU A 203 10.41 -7.24 11.13
C GLU A 203 10.22 -6.15 12.22
N GLU A 204 11.14 -6.01 13.18
CA GLU A 204 11.08 -5.03 14.28
C GLU A 204 11.93 -3.76 14.01
N HIS A 205 12.55 -3.66 12.83
CA HIS A 205 13.41 -2.55 12.42
C HIS A 205 12.64 -1.28 12.02
N GLU A 206 11.44 -1.02 12.56
CA GLU A 206 10.61 0.13 12.15
C GLU A 206 10.08 0.93 13.33
N LEU A 207 10.81 1.03 14.45
CA LEU A 207 10.25 1.54 15.72
C LEU A 207 10.74 2.94 16.12
N CYS A 208 11.44 3.67 15.23
CA CYS A 208 11.95 5.01 15.55
C CYS A 208 10.87 6.09 15.70
N TRP A 209 9.62 5.81 15.33
CA TRP A 209 8.51 6.76 15.41
C TRP A 209 8.03 7.04 16.85
N PHE A 210 8.36 6.18 17.83
CA PHE A 210 8.05 6.39 19.26
C PHE A 210 9.21 7.04 20.04
N ALA A 211 10.40 7.08 19.45
CA ALA A 211 11.62 7.49 20.14
C ALA A 211 11.72 9.00 20.30
N LYS A 212 12.37 9.43 21.39
CA LYS A 212 12.81 10.82 21.51
C LYS A 212 13.84 11.10 20.43
N LEU A 213 13.61 12.12 19.60
CA LEU A 213 14.55 12.49 18.54
C LEU A 213 15.91 12.92 19.13
N PRO A 214 17.03 12.58 18.46
CA PRO A 214 17.12 11.89 17.17
C PRO A 214 17.06 10.36 17.33
N CYS A 215 16.37 9.68 16.41
CA CYS A 215 16.34 8.22 16.31
C CYS A 215 16.81 7.77 14.94
N ALA A 216 17.67 6.76 14.91
CA ALA A 216 18.19 6.14 13.69
C ALA A 216 18.49 4.66 13.97
N PHE A 217 18.37 3.82 12.94
CA PHE A 217 18.73 2.39 13.04
C PHE A 217 20.23 2.25 13.27
N GLU A 218 21.00 2.73 12.32
CA GLU A 218 22.44 2.80 12.37
C GLU A 218 22.85 4.15 11.77
N LEU A 219 23.63 4.93 12.53
CA LEU A 219 24.16 6.19 12.04
C LEU A 219 25.52 5.90 11.41
N GLU A 220 25.70 6.26 10.14
CA GLU A 220 26.99 6.12 9.48
C GLU A 220 28.09 6.92 10.23
N ASP A 221 29.27 6.31 10.40
CA ASP A 221 30.42 6.93 11.07
C ASP A 221 30.96 8.19 10.35
N ASN A 222 30.45 8.48 9.15
CA ASN A 222 30.82 9.66 8.38
C ASN A 222 29.91 10.88 8.68
N ILE A 223 28.91 10.75 9.56
CA ILE A 223 27.99 11.85 9.90
C ILE A 223 28.52 12.57 11.14
N GLN A 224 28.62 13.90 11.07
CA GLN A 224 29.00 14.77 12.18
C GLN A 224 28.09 15.98 12.31
N LEU A 225 28.07 16.60 13.49
CA LEU A 225 27.41 17.89 13.69
C LEU A 225 28.18 18.98 12.94
N ARG A 226 27.47 19.81 12.17
CA ARG A 226 28.06 20.96 11.48
C ARG A 226 28.66 21.96 12.47
N ASP A 227 27.95 22.19 13.58
CA ASP A 227 28.38 23.06 14.68
C ASP A 227 28.12 22.34 16.01
N PRO A 228 29.16 21.76 16.63
CA PRO A 228 29.03 21.03 17.89
C PRO A 228 28.41 21.87 19.02
N ASN A 229 28.67 23.18 19.05
CA ASN A 229 28.19 24.07 20.12
C ASN A 229 26.68 24.34 20.01
N ARG A 230 26.13 24.27 18.80
CA ARG A 230 24.68 24.40 18.56
C ARG A 230 23.94 23.05 18.62
N GLY A 231 24.67 21.96 18.84
CA GLY A 231 24.12 20.60 18.86
C GLY A 231 23.39 20.26 17.57
N ILE A 232 22.32 19.47 17.68
CA ILE A 232 21.50 19.02 16.53
C ILE A 232 20.90 20.19 15.74
N ARG A 233 20.66 21.35 16.38
CA ARG A 233 20.13 22.55 15.72
C ARG A 233 21.13 23.18 14.74
N GLY A 234 22.43 22.88 14.89
CA GLY A 234 23.47 23.29 13.95
C GLY A 234 23.40 22.56 12.61
N GLY A 235 22.63 21.47 12.51
CA GLY A 235 22.56 20.61 11.34
C GLY A 235 23.69 19.59 11.27
N PHE A 236 23.67 18.78 10.21
CA PHE A 236 24.59 17.67 10.01
C PHE A 236 25.43 17.86 8.75
N ILE A 237 26.60 17.25 8.72
CA ILE A 237 27.48 17.17 7.54
C ILE A 237 27.98 15.74 7.37
N LYS A 238 28.13 15.31 6.11
CA LYS A 238 28.86 14.09 5.76
C LYS A 238 30.33 14.43 5.58
N VAL A 239 31.20 13.82 6.38
CA VAL A 239 32.66 13.94 6.30
C VAL A 239 33.18 12.79 5.44
N LYS A 240 34.12 13.03 4.53
CA LYS A 240 34.71 11.92 3.77
C LYS A 240 35.38 10.95 4.75
N ARG A 241 35.14 9.64 4.62
CA ARG A 241 35.93 8.64 5.35
C ARG A 241 37.39 8.87 5.01
N GLU A 242 38.20 9.22 5.99
CA GLU A 242 39.64 9.03 5.84
C GLU A 242 39.84 7.53 5.62
N GLN A 243 40.36 7.15 4.45
CA GLN A 243 40.88 5.81 4.24
C GLN A 243 42.08 5.65 5.18
N GLY A 244 41.80 5.26 6.42
CA GLY A 244 42.82 4.86 7.36
C GLY A 244 43.50 3.61 6.80
N THR A 245 44.74 3.78 6.36
CA THR A 245 45.75 2.73 6.31
C THR A 245 45.92 2.16 7.71
N GLY A 246 45.05 1.23 8.09
CA GLY A 246 45.16 0.44 9.32
C GLY A 246 45.63 -0.96 8.96
N ASN A 247 46.95 -1.18 9.09
CA ASN A 247 47.53 -2.52 9.11
C ASN A 247 46.78 -3.37 10.14
N ARG A 248 46.16 -4.46 9.68
CA ARG A 248 45.84 -5.59 10.52
C ARG A 248 47.13 -6.37 10.72
N GLU A 249 47.72 -6.26 11.91
CA GLU A 249 48.47 -7.36 12.53
C GLU A 249 47.50 -8.24 13.32
#